data_AF-A0A8J2EI24-F1
#
_entry.id   AF-A0A8J2EI24-F1
#
_cell.length_a   1.000
_cell.length_b   1.000
_cell.length_c   1.000
_cell.angle_alpha   90.00
_cell.angle_beta   90.00
_cell.angle_gamma   90.00
#
_symmetry.space_group_name_H-M   'P 1'
#
loop_
_entity.id
_entity.type
_entity.pdbx_description
1 polymer ?
#
loop_
_entity_poly.entity_id
_entity_poly.type
_entity_poly.pdbx_seq_one_letter_code
_entity_poly.pdbx_strand_id
1 'polypeptide(L)'
;TDKNDNSDKWLEPDWTYNLGEAILGIQTVTLSSFEVGIIVLGERNLYCFRDNCTAVKYTKKLDYCPVCFHAYVIEPDGKLMVLVVADTDTLLVYEGATLKWSAQLPFTPVAIVRAQFQMTLKKGRLEACYLGAEPSLFVAPPINSRKFDIKAAQQELLELRKLSKKTAADKMTKAVMESEIVIKTTTEVSKDPPYDTHPENANSYAFTSPSCKMNIELSSYSIISDVEVNLSVLKPLVVTEDYYSFPSLRKCLSHGDRQQIQVKVEVNGTETILSSELRLTMSYETEKGDLKVVDKIIQLPLRILLRVCPPESTAAFTTTVKTSKLLIDYSQKQSSSSNALGLRHINSGHVVTIVLGTSTNRYRVQSNDALAMTLIVQQLLTRLCSRLNTNSAGSIVANITQNHLQLVQGNIEAHFKTRQQVQLILSELALLTSQLRNIEKRVLQSMREKNSRSLASSGLSILLESTYQLLLDQLDKLDSAQMELQHAAHKLHGSLKLVLMLIKSNDWEEIADVTLGALLRGTSKKSEHESSVKQLSWNEFKTTRDLLKLKKRIVHAVDRFNKPSDNAVLQEDE
;
A
#
# COMPACT_ATOMS: atom_id res chain seq x y z
N THR A 1 -51.67 -51.67 67.57
CA THR A 1 -51.42 -50.26 67.21
C THR A 1 -50.08 -50.20 66.54
N ASP A 2 -50.13 -50.10 65.22
CA ASP A 2 -49.05 -50.40 64.28
C ASP A 2 -47.88 -49.42 64.37
N LYS A 3 -46.67 -49.99 64.30
CA LYS A 3 -45.43 -49.27 63.98
C LYS A 3 -45.39 -49.08 62.46
N ASN A 4 -45.27 -47.84 62.01
CA ASN A 4 -45.00 -47.53 60.61
C ASN A 4 -43.59 -46.91 60.53
N ASP A 5 -42.58 -47.79 60.41
CA ASP A 5 -41.21 -47.42 60.03
C ASP A 5 -41.16 -47.33 58.49
N ASN A 6 -41.46 -46.15 57.94
CA ASN A 6 -41.15 -45.82 56.55
C ASN A 6 -40.03 -44.78 56.55
N SER A 7 -38.80 -45.26 56.73
CA SER A 7 -37.60 -44.50 56.39
C SER A 7 -37.44 -44.54 54.87
N ASP A 8 -37.50 -43.38 54.21
CA ASP A 8 -37.20 -43.20 52.79
C ASP A 8 -35.75 -43.66 52.50
N LYS A 9 -35.59 -44.90 52.06
CA LYS A 9 -34.31 -45.46 51.62
C LYS A 9 -33.95 -44.86 50.27
N TRP A 10 -32.98 -43.94 50.26
CA TRP A 10 -32.40 -43.46 49.01
C TRP A 10 -31.68 -44.63 48.33
N LEU A 11 -31.99 -44.87 47.06
CA LEU A 11 -31.34 -45.92 46.27
C LEU A 11 -29.91 -45.46 45.96
N GLU A 12 -28.92 -46.04 46.64
CA GLU A 12 -27.52 -45.84 46.29
C GLU A 12 -27.19 -46.64 45.03
N PRO A 13 -26.54 -46.04 44.03
CA PRO A 13 -26.13 -46.76 42.83
C PRO A 13 -25.00 -47.74 43.17
N ASP A 14 -25.07 -48.96 42.61
CA ASP A 14 -24.02 -49.98 42.76
C ASP A 14 -22.64 -49.49 42.26
N TRP A 15 -22.64 -48.60 41.26
CA TRP A 15 -21.45 -47.93 40.74
C TRP A 15 -21.82 -46.66 39.95
N THR A 16 -20.85 -45.75 39.81
CA THR A 16 -20.98 -44.52 39.00
C THR A 16 -19.70 -44.28 38.20
N TYR A 17 -19.84 -43.82 36.95
CA TYR A 17 -18.71 -43.47 36.08
C TYR A 17 -18.94 -42.10 35.43
N ASN A 18 -17.95 -41.20 35.50
CA ASN A 18 -18.05 -39.87 34.90
C ASN A 18 -17.51 -39.88 33.46
N LEU A 19 -18.40 -39.77 32.48
CA LEU A 19 -18.06 -39.72 31.05
C LEU A 19 -17.54 -38.34 30.58
N GLY A 20 -17.88 -37.26 31.31
CA GLY A 20 -17.58 -35.89 30.88
C GLY A 20 -18.43 -35.36 29.71
N GLU A 21 -19.42 -36.13 29.24
CA GLU A 21 -20.36 -35.75 28.17
C GLU A 21 -21.76 -36.34 28.39
N ALA A 22 -22.76 -35.82 27.65
CA ALA A 22 -24.14 -36.33 27.67
C ALA A 22 -24.28 -37.62 26.84
N ILE A 23 -25.24 -38.46 27.23
CA ILE A 23 -25.49 -39.78 26.62
C ILE A 23 -26.71 -39.70 25.68
N LEU A 24 -26.53 -40.15 24.43
CA LEU A 24 -27.60 -40.27 23.44
C LEU A 24 -28.34 -41.60 23.55
N GLY A 25 -27.63 -42.68 23.89
CA GLY A 25 -28.26 -43.98 24.11
C GLY A 25 -27.36 -45.02 24.77
N ILE A 26 -27.99 -46.02 25.37
CA ILE A 26 -27.32 -47.13 26.06
C ILE A 26 -27.92 -48.44 25.54
N GLN A 27 -27.06 -49.40 25.20
CA GLN A 27 -27.47 -50.74 24.78
C GLN A 27 -26.57 -51.79 25.41
N THR A 28 -27.16 -52.85 25.96
CA THR A 28 -26.43 -54.00 26.51
C THR A 28 -26.45 -55.16 25.54
N VAL A 29 -25.31 -55.82 25.34
CA VAL A 29 -25.17 -56.96 24.43
C VAL A 29 -24.41 -58.08 25.11
N THR A 30 -24.94 -59.30 25.08
CA THR A 30 -24.26 -60.50 25.61
C THR A 30 -23.17 -60.94 24.64
N LEU A 31 -21.90 -60.80 25.04
CA LEU A 31 -20.73 -61.14 24.22
C LEU A 31 -20.39 -62.64 24.29
N SER A 32 -20.53 -63.22 25.49
CA SER A 32 -20.37 -64.66 25.74
C SER A 32 -21.29 -65.07 26.91
N SER A 33 -21.31 -66.36 27.26
CA SER A 33 -22.10 -66.86 28.40
C SER A 33 -21.77 -66.20 29.75
N PHE A 34 -20.62 -65.51 29.85
CA PHE A 34 -20.13 -64.89 31.09
C PHE A 34 -19.70 -63.42 30.92
N GLU A 35 -19.94 -62.79 29.77
CA GLU A 35 -19.55 -61.38 29.54
C GLU A 35 -20.66 -60.62 28.81
N VAL A 36 -21.09 -59.50 29.38
CA VAL A 36 -21.98 -58.49 28.80
C VAL A 36 -21.17 -57.22 28.46
N GLY A 37 -21.38 -56.69 27.27
CA GLY A 37 -20.90 -55.38 26.86
C GLY A 37 -21.99 -54.34 27.08
N ILE A 38 -21.73 -53.34 27.91
CA ILE A 38 -22.60 -52.16 28.07
C ILE A 38 -22.06 -51.07 27.15
N ILE A 39 -22.79 -50.77 26.09
CA ILE A 39 -22.35 -49.84 25.05
C ILE A 39 -23.11 -48.54 25.24
N VAL A 40 -22.35 -47.45 25.35
CA VAL A 40 -22.87 -46.12 25.63
C VAL A 40 -22.42 -45.21 24.50
N LEU A 41 -23.39 -44.62 23.79
CA LEU A 41 -23.14 -43.60 22.78
C LEU A 41 -23.31 -42.23 23.44
N GLY A 42 -22.22 -41.46 23.53
CA GLY A 42 -22.24 -40.05 23.89
C GLY A 42 -22.33 -39.13 22.67
N GLU A 43 -22.27 -37.82 22.90
CA GLU A 43 -22.26 -36.82 21.82
C GLU A 43 -20.98 -36.86 20.97
N ARG A 44 -19.84 -37.24 21.55
CA ARG A 44 -18.54 -37.26 20.85
C ARG A 44 -17.80 -38.59 20.97
N ASN A 45 -18.16 -39.47 21.88
CA ASN A 45 -17.47 -40.75 22.04
C ASN A 45 -18.46 -41.94 22.13
N LEU A 46 -17.99 -43.08 21.67
CA LEU A 46 -18.62 -44.39 21.86
C LEU A 46 -17.81 -45.16 22.91
N TYR A 47 -18.47 -45.60 23.98
CA TYR A 47 -17.87 -46.39 25.05
C TYR A 47 -18.41 -47.82 25.05
N CYS A 48 -17.55 -48.77 25.39
CA CYS A 48 -17.93 -50.14 25.69
C CYS A 48 -17.39 -50.49 27.09
N PHE A 49 -18.29 -50.75 28.03
CA PHE A 49 -17.99 -51.16 29.40
C PHE A 49 -18.19 -52.67 29.56
N ARG A 50 -17.48 -53.25 30.53
CA ARG A 50 -17.72 -54.63 31.01
C ARG A 50 -18.82 -54.64 32.10
N ASP A 51 -19.30 -55.83 32.45
CA ASP A 51 -20.39 -56.08 33.42
C ASP A 51 -20.36 -55.24 34.70
N ASN A 52 -19.17 -55.05 35.28
CA ASN A 52 -19.01 -54.34 36.54
C ASN A 52 -18.71 -52.84 36.39
N CYS A 53 -18.66 -52.32 35.15
CA CYS A 53 -18.33 -50.92 34.79
C CYS A 53 -17.09 -50.32 35.46
N THR A 54 -16.24 -51.15 36.07
CA THR A 54 -14.98 -50.74 36.71
C THR A 54 -13.90 -50.39 35.68
N ALA A 55 -14.01 -50.94 34.47
CA ALA A 55 -13.09 -50.69 33.37
C ALA A 55 -13.84 -50.52 32.04
N VAL A 56 -13.44 -49.50 31.29
CA VAL A 56 -13.82 -49.31 29.88
C VAL A 56 -13.04 -50.33 29.04
N LYS A 57 -13.74 -51.20 28.31
CA LYS A 57 -13.16 -52.20 27.40
C LYS A 57 -12.48 -51.53 26.21
N TYR A 58 -13.15 -50.53 25.62
CA TYR A 58 -12.57 -49.60 24.67
C TYR A 58 -13.42 -48.32 24.60
N THR A 59 -12.80 -47.25 24.14
CA THR A 59 -13.48 -46.00 23.77
C THR A 59 -13.08 -45.61 22.36
N LYS A 60 -14.03 -45.07 21.61
CA LYS A 60 -13.82 -44.53 20.28
C LYS A 60 -14.32 -43.09 20.26
N LYS A 61 -13.38 -42.15 20.09
CA LYS A 61 -13.73 -40.77 19.76
C LYS A 61 -14.27 -40.70 18.34
N LEU A 62 -15.41 -40.06 18.18
CA LEU A 62 -16.12 -39.82 16.93
C LEU A 62 -15.82 -38.40 16.48
N ASP A 63 -15.33 -38.24 15.25
CA ASP A 63 -15.05 -36.94 14.64
C ASP A 63 -16.29 -36.36 13.91
N TYR A 64 -17.47 -36.90 14.22
CA TYR A 64 -18.77 -36.53 13.67
C TYR A 64 -19.85 -36.61 14.77
N CYS A 65 -21.02 -35.99 14.55
CA CYS A 65 -22.12 -36.02 15.50
C CYS A 65 -22.96 -37.29 15.26
N PRO A 66 -22.95 -38.27 16.20
CA PRO A 66 -23.78 -39.45 16.05
C PRO A 66 -25.24 -39.13 16.38
N VAL A 67 -26.17 -39.75 15.66
CA VAL A 67 -27.63 -39.57 15.83
C VAL A 67 -28.22 -40.77 16.57
N CYS A 68 -27.92 -41.98 16.09
CA CYS A 68 -28.35 -43.22 16.72
C CYS A 68 -27.32 -44.32 16.50
N PHE A 69 -27.40 -45.39 17.29
CA PHE A 69 -26.54 -46.56 17.16
C PHE A 69 -27.30 -47.86 17.44
N HIS A 70 -26.73 -48.97 16.97
CA HIS A 70 -27.19 -50.31 17.30
C HIS A 70 -26.03 -51.28 17.35
N ALA A 71 -25.91 -51.99 18.46
CA ALA A 71 -24.89 -52.99 18.68
C ALA A 71 -25.44 -54.42 18.50
N TYR A 72 -24.65 -55.29 17.87
CA TYR A 72 -25.00 -56.70 17.65
C TYR A 72 -23.74 -57.58 17.67
N VAL A 73 -23.93 -58.88 17.94
CA VAL A 73 -22.86 -59.88 17.89
C VAL A 73 -23.01 -60.74 16.64
N ILE A 74 -21.89 -61.11 16.03
CA ILE A 74 -21.85 -62.08 14.93
C ILE A 74 -21.42 -63.45 15.48
N GLU A 75 -22.29 -64.46 15.34
CA GLU A 75 -21.99 -65.86 15.64
C GLU A 75 -21.39 -66.57 14.41
N PRO A 76 -20.44 -67.52 14.57
CA PRO A 76 -19.94 -68.11 15.82
C PRO A 76 -18.75 -67.35 16.46
N ASP A 77 -18.18 -66.35 15.79
CA ASP A 77 -16.94 -65.67 16.19
C ASP A 77 -17.05 -64.79 17.46
N GLY A 78 -18.26 -64.51 17.94
CA GLY A 78 -18.50 -63.69 19.15
C GLY A 78 -18.09 -62.22 18.99
N LYS A 79 -17.95 -61.73 17.75
CA LYS A 79 -17.46 -60.38 17.48
C LYS A 79 -18.57 -59.35 17.67
N LEU A 80 -18.29 -58.36 18.54
CA LEU A 80 -19.15 -57.20 18.74
C LEU A 80 -19.00 -56.20 17.59
N MET A 81 -20.12 -55.94 16.92
CA MET A 81 -20.23 -54.92 15.88
C MET A 81 -21.18 -53.81 16.35
N VAL A 82 -20.81 -52.56 16.07
CA VAL A 82 -21.63 -51.39 16.42
C VAL A 82 -21.90 -50.57 15.18
N LEU A 83 -23.17 -50.43 14.82
CA LEU A 83 -23.67 -49.51 13.80
C LEU A 83 -23.82 -48.14 14.43
N VAL A 84 -23.24 -47.10 13.85
CA VAL A 84 -23.40 -45.71 14.27
C VAL A 84 -23.80 -44.88 13.06
N VAL A 85 -24.81 -44.04 13.22
CA VAL A 85 -25.28 -43.13 12.18
C VAL A 85 -24.81 -41.73 12.50
N ALA A 86 -24.19 -41.06 11.54
CA ALA A 86 -23.86 -39.65 11.65
C ALA A 86 -25.02 -38.76 11.17
N ASP A 87 -25.00 -37.50 11.60
CA ASP A 87 -25.85 -36.41 11.12
C ASP A 87 -25.73 -36.13 9.60
N THR A 88 -24.65 -36.61 8.96
CA THR A 88 -24.37 -36.49 7.52
C THR A 88 -25.02 -37.61 6.67
N ASP A 89 -26.06 -38.26 7.19
CA ASP A 89 -26.71 -39.43 6.57
C ASP A 89 -25.74 -40.60 6.31
N THR A 90 -24.65 -40.74 7.07
CA THR A 90 -23.69 -41.84 6.87
C THR A 90 -23.88 -42.93 7.93
N LEU A 91 -23.96 -44.19 7.49
CA LEU A 91 -23.93 -45.37 8.35
C LEU A 91 -22.51 -45.89 8.45
N LEU A 92 -22.00 -46.04 9.68
CA LEU A 92 -20.67 -46.54 9.99
C LEU A 92 -20.76 -47.81 10.84
N VAL A 93 -20.03 -48.86 10.45
CA VAL A 93 -19.99 -50.15 11.17
C VAL A 93 -18.62 -50.35 11.80
N TYR A 94 -18.58 -50.44 13.12
CA TYR A 94 -17.36 -50.62 13.90
C TYR A 94 -17.22 -52.02 14.46
N GLU A 95 -16.01 -52.58 14.41
CA GLU A 95 -15.56 -53.71 15.24
C GLU A 95 -14.58 -53.13 16.28
N GLY A 96 -15.00 -53.05 17.55
CA GLY A 96 -14.25 -52.32 18.58
C GLY A 96 -14.12 -50.83 18.25
N ALA A 97 -12.88 -50.35 18.14
CA ALA A 97 -12.56 -48.97 17.72
C ALA A 97 -12.27 -48.82 16.20
N THR A 98 -12.32 -49.93 15.45
CA THR A 98 -11.95 -49.98 14.02
C THR A 98 -13.18 -49.90 13.12
N LEU A 99 -13.17 -48.99 12.14
CA LEU A 99 -14.23 -48.89 11.14
C LEU A 99 -14.07 -50.01 10.12
N LYS A 100 -15.10 -50.82 9.93
CA LYS A 100 -15.11 -51.94 8.97
C LYS A 100 -15.87 -51.64 7.70
N TRP A 101 -16.91 -50.83 7.79
CA TRP A 101 -17.75 -50.50 6.66
C TRP A 101 -18.41 -49.16 6.85
N SER A 102 -18.67 -48.46 5.75
CA SER A 102 -19.41 -47.21 5.75
C SER A 102 -20.20 -47.05 4.46
N ALA A 103 -21.41 -46.52 4.53
CA ALA A 103 -22.15 -46.10 3.34
C ALA A 103 -23.03 -44.89 3.60
N GLN A 104 -23.34 -44.19 2.51
CA GLN A 104 -24.31 -43.12 2.50
C GLN A 104 -25.73 -43.71 2.55
N LEU A 105 -26.52 -43.27 3.52
CA LEU A 105 -27.95 -43.50 3.60
C LEU A 105 -28.68 -42.41 2.79
N PRO A 106 -29.88 -42.71 2.27
CA PRO A 106 -30.69 -41.71 1.56
C PRO A 106 -31.26 -40.61 2.47
N PHE A 107 -31.25 -40.81 3.80
CA PHE A 107 -31.68 -39.85 4.83
C PHE A 107 -31.11 -40.24 6.21
N THR A 108 -31.17 -39.34 7.21
CA THR A 108 -30.73 -39.57 8.59
C THR A 108 -31.80 -40.34 9.38
N PRO A 109 -31.62 -41.63 9.71
CA PRO A 109 -32.55 -42.36 10.56
C PRO A 109 -32.45 -41.92 12.02
N VAL A 110 -33.60 -41.88 12.69
CA VAL A 110 -33.71 -41.64 14.14
C VAL A 110 -33.36 -42.90 14.95
N ALA A 111 -33.56 -44.08 14.37
CA ALA A 111 -33.22 -45.36 14.98
C ALA A 111 -32.81 -46.38 13.92
N ILE A 112 -31.87 -47.26 14.25
CA ILE A 112 -31.47 -48.40 13.43
C ILE A 112 -31.59 -49.67 14.26
N VAL A 113 -32.04 -50.75 13.63
CA VAL A 113 -32.11 -52.08 14.23
C VAL A 113 -31.69 -53.10 13.17
N ARG A 114 -30.90 -54.10 13.58
CA ARG A 114 -30.65 -55.28 12.74
C ARG A 114 -31.79 -56.27 12.94
N ALA A 115 -32.43 -56.67 11.86
CA ALA A 115 -33.51 -57.65 11.90
C ALA A 115 -33.40 -58.66 10.75
N GLN A 116 -33.91 -59.86 10.99
CA GLN A 116 -33.96 -60.95 10.01
C GLN A 116 -35.43 -61.19 9.65
N PHE A 117 -35.84 -60.80 8.44
CA PHE A 117 -37.24 -60.82 8.04
C PHE A 117 -37.51 -61.74 6.83
N GLN A 118 -38.65 -62.47 6.88
CA GLN A 118 -39.49 -62.81 5.72
C GLN A 118 -40.77 -61.93 5.83
N MET A 119 -41.16 -61.25 4.76
CA MET A 119 -41.96 -60.00 4.81
C MET A 119 -43.43 -60.12 5.30
N THR A 120 -43.91 -59.10 6.02
CA THR A 120 -44.88 -58.06 5.57
C THR A 120 -45.21 -57.09 6.71
N LEU A 121 -45.19 -55.76 6.47
CA LEU A 121 -45.81 -54.81 7.43
C LEU A 121 -46.23 -53.47 6.80
N LYS A 122 -47.32 -52.90 7.34
CA LYS A 122 -48.07 -51.74 6.83
C LYS A 122 -47.76 -50.46 7.64
N LYS A 123 -47.60 -49.36 6.87
CA LYS A 123 -47.65 -47.91 7.19
C LYS A 123 -46.71 -47.35 8.29
N GLY A 124 -45.57 -46.87 7.79
CA GLY A 124 -44.57 -45.94 8.33
C GLY A 124 -43.49 -45.78 7.24
N ARG A 125 -42.67 -44.71 7.19
CA ARG A 125 -41.47 -44.70 6.32
C ARG A 125 -40.42 -45.60 6.97
N LEU A 126 -40.56 -46.90 6.76
CA LEU A 126 -39.60 -47.93 7.13
C LEU A 126 -38.87 -48.34 5.86
N GLU A 127 -37.57 -48.08 5.78
CA GLU A 127 -36.74 -48.50 4.66
C GLU A 127 -35.84 -49.65 5.11
N ALA A 128 -35.98 -50.80 4.45
CA ALA A 128 -35.08 -51.93 4.66
C ALA A 128 -33.89 -51.78 3.72
N CYS A 129 -32.77 -51.27 4.24
CA CYS A 129 -31.53 -51.13 3.47
C CYS A 129 -30.70 -52.43 3.59
N TYR A 130 -30.13 -52.88 2.47
CA TYR A 130 -29.12 -53.93 2.47
C TYR A 130 -27.73 -53.31 2.36
N LEU A 131 -26.74 -53.91 3.02
CA LEU A 131 -25.34 -53.48 2.92
C LEU A 131 -24.81 -53.85 1.53
N GLY A 132 -24.67 -52.86 0.64
CA GLY A 132 -24.06 -53.05 -0.68
C GLY A 132 -22.60 -53.48 -0.56
N ALA A 133 -22.17 -54.44 -1.38
CA ALA A 133 -20.79 -54.93 -1.41
C ALA A 133 -19.84 -54.04 -2.26
N GLU A 134 -20.39 -53.08 -3.01
CA GLU A 134 -19.61 -52.16 -3.85
C GLU A 134 -19.65 -50.74 -3.25
N PRO A 135 -18.52 -50.20 -2.76
CA PRO A 135 -18.46 -48.80 -2.38
C PRO A 135 -18.59 -47.94 -3.64
N SER A 136 -19.54 -47.00 -3.64
CA SER A 136 -19.68 -46.03 -4.73
C SER A 136 -18.50 -45.05 -4.70
N LEU A 137 -17.35 -45.47 -5.25
CA LEU A 137 -16.27 -44.55 -5.59
C LEU A 137 -16.83 -43.61 -6.66
N PHE A 138 -16.61 -42.31 -6.46
CA PHE A 138 -16.97 -41.27 -7.43
C PHE A 138 -16.08 -41.44 -8.68
N VAL A 139 -16.42 -42.40 -9.54
CA VAL A 139 -15.81 -42.55 -10.86
C VAL A 139 -16.49 -41.50 -11.73
N ALA A 140 -15.71 -40.54 -12.20
CA ALA A 140 -16.19 -39.58 -13.20
C ALA A 140 -16.87 -40.40 -14.32
N PRO A 141 -18.14 -40.12 -14.65
CA PRO A 141 -18.84 -40.84 -15.70
C PRO A 141 -17.94 -40.85 -16.93
N PRO A 142 -17.72 -42.02 -17.58
CA PRO A 142 -16.94 -42.06 -18.81
C PRO A 142 -17.51 -40.97 -19.72
N ILE A 143 -16.62 -40.08 -20.18
CA ILE A 143 -17.00 -38.88 -20.94
C ILE A 143 -17.84 -39.35 -22.12
N ASN A 144 -19.15 -39.32 -21.98
CA ASN A 144 -20.05 -39.49 -23.10
C ASN A 144 -19.64 -38.41 -24.08
N SER A 145 -19.27 -38.84 -25.29
CA SER A 145 -18.83 -37.99 -26.39
C SER A 145 -19.97 -37.10 -26.86
N ARG A 146 -20.38 -36.15 -26.02
CA ARG A 146 -20.92 -34.89 -26.51
C ARG A 146 -19.81 -34.34 -27.39
N LYS A 147 -20.02 -34.46 -28.70
CA LYS A 147 -19.11 -34.00 -29.75
C LYS A 147 -18.76 -32.55 -29.42
N PHE A 148 -17.62 -32.34 -28.76
CA PHE A 148 -17.08 -31.02 -28.56
C PHE A 148 -16.83 -30.46 -29.96
N ASP A 149 -17.47 -29.35 -30.30
CA ASP A 149 -17.37 -28.79 -31.65
C ASP A 149 -15.99 -28.14 -31.83
N ILE A 150 -15.04 -28.97 -32.25
CA ILE A 150 -13.64 -28.58 -32.48
C ILE A 150 -13.58 -27.42 -33.48
N LYS A 151 -14.54 -27.30 -34.41
CA LYS A 151 -14.54 -26.23 -35.42
C LYS A 151 -14.93 -24.89 -34.81
N ALA A 152 -15.97 -24.86 -33.97
CA ALA A 152 -16.35 -23.65 -33.24
C ALA A 152 -15.22 -23.17 -32.33
N ALA A 153 -14.60 -24.09 -31.58
CA ALA A 153 -13.47 -23.77 -30.71
C ALA A 153 -12.24 -23.26 -31.49
N GLN A 154 -11.96 -23.81 -32.68
CA GLN A 154 -10.87 -23.33 -33.54
C GLN A 154 -11.14 -21.93 -34.11
N GLN A 155 -12.39 -21.62 -34.47
CA GLN A 155 -12.77 -20.29 -34.96
C GLN A 155 -12.63 -19.24 -33.86
N GLU A 156 -13.13 -19.51 -32.66
CA GLU A 156 -12.98 -18.64 -31.49
C GLU A 156 -11.50 -18.38 -31.17
N LEU A 157 -10.66 -19.43 -31.20
CA LEU A 157 -9.21 -19.30 -30.95
C LEU A 157 -8.52 -18.45 -32.03
N LEU A 158 -8.95 -18.54 -33.29
CA LEU A 158 -8.44 -17.68 -34.37
C LEU A 158 -8.86 -16.22 -34.20
N GLU A 159 -10.09 -15.95 -33.75
CA GLU A 159 -10.57 -14.60 -33.45
C GLU A 159 -9.82 -13.98 -32.27
N LEU A 160 -9.63 -14.73 -31.19
CA LEU A 160 -8.84 -14.29 -30.04
C LEU A 160 -7.38 -14.02 -30.40
N ARG A 161 -6.76 -14.84 -31.27
CA ARG A 161 -5.41 -14.58 -31.79
C ARG A 161 -5.34 -13.32 -32.66
N LYS A 162 -6.38 -13.01 -33.44
CA LYS A 162 -6.45 -11.77 -34.22
C LYS A 162 -6.58 -10.55 -33.30
N LEU A 163 -7.41 -10.63 -32.26
CA LEU A 163 -7.55 -9.56 -31.25
C LEU A 163 -6.24 -9.31 -30.50
N SER A 164 -5.55 -10.37 -30.06
CA SER A 164 -4.25 -10.28 -29.37
C SER A 164 -3.15 -9.64 -30.24
N LYS A 165 -3.15 -9.89 -31.55
CA LYS A 165 -2.20 -9.22 -32.47
C LYS A 165 -2.52 -7.74 -32.69
N LYS A 166 -3.80 -7.35 -32.66
CA LYS A 166 -4.23 -5.95 -32.76
C LYS A 166 -3.86 -5.15 -31.52
N THR A 167 -4.07 -5.68 -30.31
CA THR A 167 -3.68 -5.01 -29.05
C THR A 167 -2.17 -4.89 -28.86
N ALA A 168 -1.36 -5.77 -29.49
CA ALA A 168 0.10 -5.61 -29.51
C ALA A 168 0.56 -4.44 -30.40
N ALA A 169 -0.22 -4.08 -31.42
CA ALA A 169 0.07 -2.96 -32.33
C ALA A 169 -0.52 -1.63 -31.79
N ASP A 170 -1.71 -1.67 -31.21
CA ASP A 170 -2.37 -0.53 -30.58
C ASP A 170 -1.92 -0.39 -29.11
N LYS A 171 -0.72 0.15 -28.90
CA LYS A 171 -0.46 0.90 -27.66
C LYS A 171 -1.40 2.11 -27.70
N MET A 172 -2.58 1.98 -27.10
CA MET A 172 -3.58 3.06 -26.96
C MET A 172 -2.85 4.35 -26.59
N THR A 173 -2.86 5.32 -27.49
CA THR A 173 -2.11 6.56 -27.30
C THR A 173 -2.74 7.37 -26.16
N LYS A 174 -1.90 8.05 -25.38
CA LYS A 174 -2.32 8.96 -24.29
C LYS A 174 -3.41 9.95 -24.73
N ALA A 175 -3.43 10.32 -26.01
CA ALA A 175 -4.42 11.18 -26.65
C ALA A 175 -5.85 10.60 -26.66
N VAL A 176 -6.03 9.27 -26.68
CA VAL A 176 -7.35 8.61 -26.64
C VAL A 176 -7.88 8.54 -25.21
N MET A 177 -7.00 8.44 -24.21
CA MET A 177 -7.39 8.51 -22.79
C MET A 177 -7.76 9.95 -22.37
N GLU A 178 -7.05 10.95 -22.90
CA GLU A 178 -7.32 12.38 -22.64
C GLU A 178 -8.60 12.90 -23.34
N SER A 179 -9.15 12.16 -24.31
CA SER A 179 -10.38 12.54 -25.01
C SER A 179 -11.66 11.98 -24.38
N GLU A 180 -11.59 11.00 -23.49
CA GLU A 180 -12.75 10.41 -22.81
C GLU A 180 -13.24 11.25 -21.60
N ILE A 181 -12.33 11.96 -20.93
CA ILE A 181 -12.64 12.75 -19.73
C ILE A 181 -12.08 14.17 -19.84
N VAL A 182 -12.93 15.14 -19.56
CA VAL A 182 -12.61 16.56 -19.52
C VAL A 182 -12.54 17.04 -18.08
N ILE A 183 -11.34 17.48 -17.69
CA ILE A 183 -11.07 18.10 -16.39
C ILE A 183 -10.92 19.60 -16.61
N LYS A 184 -11.82 20.40 -16.06
CA LYS A 184 -11.73 21.87 -16.05
C LYS A 184 -11.41 22.36 -14.66
N THR A 185 -10.60 23.41 -14.56
CA THR A 185 -10.22 23.98 -13.27
C THR A 185 -10.48 25.47 -13.27
N THR A 186 -11.13 25.95 -12.22
CA THR A 186 -11.34 27.38 -11.95
C THR A 186 -10.72 27.70 -10.61
N THR A 187 -9.94 28.78 -10.53
CA THR A 187 -9.21 29.16 -9.32
C THR A 187 -9.68 30.52 -8.83
N GLU A 188 -10.05 30.57 -7.56
CA GLU A 188 -10.42 31.78 -6.84
C GLU A 188 -9.35 32.03 -5.77
N VAL A 189 -8.58 33.10 -5.97
CA VAL A 189 -7.56 33.51 -5.00
C VAL A 189 -8.25 34.38 -3.94
N SER A 190 -8.16 34.02 -2.65
CA SER A 190 -8.66 34.91 -1.60
C SER A 190 -7.84 36.19 -1.64
N LYS A 191 -8.51 37.35 -1.79
CA LYS A 191 -7.84 38.65 -1.67
C LYS A 191 -7.30 38.76 -0.24
N ASP A 192 -6.04 39.19 -0.10
CA ASP A 192 -5.47 39.57 1.19
C ASP A 192 -6.44 40.51 1.93
N PRO A 193 -6.58 40.45 3.27
CA PRO A 193 -7.25 41.51 4.00
C PRO A 193 -6.55 42.85 3.72
N PRO A 194 -7.29 43.97 3.62
CA PRO A 194 -6.69 45.28 3.40
C PRO A 194 -5.73 45.61 4.54
N TYR A 195 -4.56 46.12 4.17
CA TYR A 195 -3.52 46.56 5.09
C TYR A 195 -4.01 47.82 5.83
N ASP A 196 -4.45 47.68 7.08
CA ASP A 196 -4.73 48.84 7.93
C ASP A 196 -3.41 49.57 8.23
N THR A 197 -3.43 50.87 7.97
CA THR A 197 -2.28 51.77 7.99
C THR A 197 -2.01 52.32 9.39
N HIS A 198 -2.14 51.50 10.45
CA HIS A 198 -1.90 51.94 11.83
C HIS A 198 -1.14 50.89 12.66
N PRO A 199 0.13 51.14 13.00
CA PRO A 199 0.97 50.19 13.73
C PRO A 199 0.92 50.47 15.24
N GLU A 200 -0.23 50.31 15.93
CA GLU A 200 -0.25 50.54 17.39
C GLU A 200 -1.01 49.51 18.25
N ASN A 201 -1.64 48.46 17.70
CA ASN A 201 -2.26 47.42 18.53
C ASN A 201 -1.78 46.02 18.17
N ALA A 202 -0.53 45.72 18.54
CA ALA A 202 0.00 44.36 18.57
C ALA A 202 -0.64 43.60 19.73
N ASN A 203 -1.74 42.88 19.50
CA ASN A 203 -2.14 41.66 20.22
C ASN A 203 -3.49 41.10 19.71
N SER A 204 -3.50 40.53 18.49
CA SER A 204 -4.33 39.38 18.05
C SER A 204 -4.44 39.32 16.52
N TYR A 205 -3.32 39.35 15.79
CA TYR A 205 -3.35 39.11 14.35
C TYR A 205 -3.24 37.60 14.10
N ALA A 206 -4.38 36.95 13.90
CA ALA A 206 -4.42 35.67 13.23
C ALA A 206 -3.88 35.89 11.80
N PHE A 207 -2.58 35.66 11.59
CA PHE A 207 -1.99 35.57 10.25
C PHE A 207 -2.79 34.53 9.48
N THR A 208 -3.71 34.98 8.62
CA THR A 208 -4.46 34.09 7.74
C THR A 208 -3.47 33.67 6.67
N SER A 209 -2.99 32.43 6.73
CA SER A 209 -2.09 31.87 5.71
C SER A 209 -2.72 32.06 4.33
N PRO A 210 -1.94 32.46 3.31
CA PRO A 210 -2.47 32.65 1.96
C PRO A 210 -3.11 31.35 1.49
N SER A 211 -4.41 31.42 1.14
CA SER A 211 -5.17 30.25 0.72
C SER A 211 -5.78 30.44 -0.67
N CYS A 212 -5.81 29.37 -1.44
CA CYS A 212 -6.43 29.32 -2.75
C CYS A 212 -7.63 28.40 -2.69
N LYS A 213 -8.81 28.88 -3.10
CA LYS A 213 -9.94 27.99 -3.39
C LYS A 213 -9.89 27.64 -4.86
N MET A 214 -10.00 26.36 -5.18
CA MET A 214 -9.99 25.86 -6.56
C MET A 214 -11.18 24.94 -6.74
N ASN A 215 -11.98 25.18 -7.77
CA ASN A 215 -13.06 24.28 -8.15
C ASN A 215 -12.58 23.46 -9.36
N ILE A 216 -12.51 22.15 -9.19
CA ILE A 216 -12.16 21.17 -10.21
C ILE A 216 -13.46 20.54 -10.71
N GLU A 217 -13.77 20.77 -11.97
CA GLU A 217 -14.97 20.26 -12.63
C GLU A 217 -14.58 19.03 -13.47
N LEU A 218 -15.19 17.89 -13.16
CA LEU A 218 -14.99 16.61 -13.82
C LEU A 218 -16.18 16.29 -14.71
N SER A 219 -15.90 15.94 -15.96
CA SER A 219 -16.92 15.59 -16.94
C SER A 219 -16.44 14.47 -17.87
N SER A 220 -17.29 13.47 -18.11
CA SER A 220 -16.97 12.32 -18.97
C SER A 220 -17.88 12.25 -20.19
N TYR A 221 -17.37 11.74 -21.32
CA TYR A 221 -18.16 11.48 -22.53
C TYR A 221 -18.75 10.05 -22.60
N SER A 222 -18.36 9.18 -21.68
CA SER A 222 -18.88 7.81 -21.48
C SER A 222 -19.25 7.60 -20.01
N ILE A 223 -20.02 6.55 -19.71
CA ILE A 223 -20.30 6.18 -18.31
C ILE A 223 -19.04 5.54 -17.74
N ILE A 224 -18.59 6.02 -16.58
CA ILE A 224 -17.44 5.46 -15.86
C ILE A 224 -17.84 5.19 -14.41
N SER A 225 -17.38 4.07 -13.88
CA SER A 225 -17.60 3.59 -12.51
C SER A 225 -16.34 3.75 -11.66
N ASP A 226 -16.52 3.72 -10.34
CA ASP A 226 -15.44 3.70 -9.34
C ASP A 226 -14.36 4.76 -9.60
N VAL A 227 -14.80 6.02 -9.71
CA VAL A 227 -13.92 7.14 -9.98
C VAL A 227 -13.28 7.61 -8.69
N GLU A 228 -11.97 7.45 -8.59
CA GLU A 228 -11.18 7.94 -7.47
C GLU A 228 -10.27 9.08 -7.94
N VAL A 229 -10.19 10.14 -7.16
CA VAL A 229 -9.42 11.34 -7.47
C VAL A 229 -8.50 11.63 -6.31
N ASN A 230 -7.19 11.70 -6.58
CA ASN A 230 -6.15 12.01 -5.62
C ASN A 230 -5.43 13.30 -6.04
N LEU A 231 -5.30 14.24 -5.10
CA LEU A 231 -4.68 15.55 -5.28
C LEU A 231 -3.40 15.61 -4.45
N SER A 232 -2.26 15.71 -5.13
CA SER A 232 -0.96 15.82 -4.48
C SER A 232 -0.26 17.13 -4.80
N VAL A 233 0.33 17.75 -3.78
CA VAL A 233 1.15 18.96 -3.88
C VAL A 233 2.48 18.71 -3.18
N LEU A 234 3.51 19.48 -3.55
CA LEU A 234 4.78 19.42 -2.84
C LEU A 234 4.73 20.27 -1.58
N LYS A 235 5.23 19.73 -0.46
CA LYS A 235 5.49 20.51 0.77
C LYS A 235 6.26 21.80 0.41
N PRO A 236 5.99 22.94 1.04
CA PRO A 236 5.12 23.18 2.20
C PRO A 236 3.63 23.41 1.84
N LEU A 237 3.21 23.18 0.59
CA LEU A 237 1.79 23.28 0.24
C LEU A 237 1.03 22.11 0.86
N VAL A 238 -0.18 22.38 1.35
CA VAL A 238 -1.10 21.38 1.89
C VAL A 238 -2.46 21.59 1.25
N VAL A 239 -3.09 20.48 0.88
CA VAL A 239 -4.48 20.45 0.41
C VAL A 239 -5.34 20.02 1.58
N THR A 240 -6.48 20.67 1.81
CA THR A 240 -7.38 20.32 2.92
C THR A 240 -7.92 18.89 2.82
N GLU A 241 -8.31 18.48 1.62
CA GLU A 241 -8.87 17.17 1.30
C GLU A 241 -8.22 16.70 0.01
N ASP A 242 -7.41 15.64 0.09
CA ASP A 242 -6.58 15.13 -0.99
C ASP A 242 -7.20 13.93 -1.72
N TYR A 243 -8.26 13.32 -1.19
CA TYR A 243 -8.93 12.16 -1.79
C TYR A 243 -10.43 12.36 -1.96
N TYR A 244 -10.95 11.99 -3.13
CA TYR A 244 -12.38 11.98 -3.44
C TYR A 244 -12.75 10.69 -4.18
N SER A 245 -13.91 10.12 -3.86
CA SER A 245 -14.44 8.93 -4.53
C SER A 245 -15.87 9.18 -5.01
N PHE A 246 -16.15 8.79 -6.25
CA PHE A 246 -17.46 8.88 -6.87
C PHE A 246 -17.86 7.50 -7.41
N PRO A 247 -19.07 7.00 -7.10
CA PRO A 247 -19.50 5.67 -7.53
C PRO A 247 -19.70 5.59 -9.06
N SER A 248 -20.14 6.67 -9.69
CA SER A 248 -20.17 6.76 -11.15
C SER A 248 -20.20 8.21 -11.64
N LEU A 249 -19.56 8.47 -12.77
CA LEU A 249 -19.75 9.69 -13.56
C LEU A 249 -20.54 9.33 -14.82
N ARG A 250 -21.69 9.97 -14.98
CA ARG A 250 -22.55 9.79 -16.15
C ARG A 250 -22.02 10.59 -17.34
N LYS A 251 -22.42 10.18 -18.54
CA LYS A 251 -22.15 10.91 -19.77
C LYS A 251 -22.69 12.33 -19.67
N CYS A 252 -21.82 13.32 -19.85
CA CYS A 252 -22.18 14.73 -19.79
C CYS A 252 -23.04 15.10 -21.02
N LEU A 253 -24.37 15.09 -20.85
CA LEU A 253 -25.33 15.47 -21.89
C LEU A 253 -25.80 16.93 -21.74
N SER A 254 -25.59 17.53 -20.56
CA SER A 254 -25.90 18.93 -20.24
C SER A 254 -24.88 19.53 -19.27
N HIS A 255 -24.95 20.85 -19.03
CA HIS A 255 -24.04 21.54 -18.09
C HIS A 255 -24.22 21.11 -16.62
N GLY A 256 -25.30 20.38 -16.29
CA GLY A 256 -25.63 19.94 -14.92
C GLY A 256 -25.06 18.59 -14.51
N ASP A 257 -24.54 17.77 -15.43
CA ASP A 257 -24.00 16.42 -15.12
C ASP A 257 -22.51 16.43 -14.71
N ARG A 258 -21.98 17.61 -14.37
CA ARG A 258 -20.56 17.79 -14.06
C ARG A 258 -20.36 17.76 -12.55
N GLN A 259 -19.50 16.87 -12.09
CA GLN A 259 -19.12 16.84 -10.69
C GLN A 259 -18.12 17.96 -10.40
N GLN A 260 -18.33 18.69 -9.32
CA GLN A 260 -17.46 19.78 -8.90
C GLN A 260 -16.82 19.43 -7.56
N ILE A 261 -15.50 19.50 -7.52
CA ILE A 261 -14.69 19.31 -6.32
C ILE A 261 -14.16 20.67 -5.92
N GLN A 262 -14.52 21.13 -4.72
CA GLN A 262 -13.95 22.34 -4.15
C GLN A 262 -12.75 21.98 -3.27
N VAL A 263 -11.59 22.51 -3.62
CA VAL A 263 -10.31 22.22 -3.02
C VAL A 263 -9.72 23.50 -2.46
N LYS A 264 -9.28 23.48 -1.20
CA LYS A 264 -8.53 24.60 -0.62
C LYS A 264 -7.05 24.21 -0.51
N VAL A 265 -6.18 25.02 -1.10
CA VAL A 265 -4.72 24.87 -1.00
C VAL A 265 -4.18 25.95 -0.09
N GLU A 266 -3.44 25.55 0.93
CA GLU A 266 -2.83 26.43 1.93
C GLU A 266 -1.33 26.21 2.00
N VAL A 267 -0.60 27.22 2.47
CA VAL A 267 0.83 27.10 2.76
C VAL A 267 1.00 26.79 4.24
N ASN A 268 1.56 25.63 4.55
CA ASN A 268 1.83 25.21 5.93
C ASN A 268 3.35 24.99 6.13
N GLY A 269 3.95 25.85 6.96
CA GLY A 269 5.37 25.78 7.30
C GLY A 269 6.22 26.89 6.68
N THR A 270 7.49 26.92 7.08
CA THR A 270 8.47 27.97 6.77
C THR A 270 9.45 27.58 5.65
N GLU A 271 9.36 26.34 5.16
CA GLU A 271 10.26 25.83 4.12
C GLU A 271 10.06 26.54 2.78
N THR A 272 11.09 26.66 1.94
CA THR A 272 10.96 27.34 0.65
C THR A 272 10.08 26.56 -0.34
N ILE A 273 9.16 27.24 -1.04
CA ILE A 273 8.28 26.62 -2.04
C ILE A 273 9.07 26.32 -3.32
N LEU A 274 9.03 25.05 -3.76
CA LEU A 274 9.82 24.56 -4.90
C LEU A 274 9.03 24.40 -6.20
N SER A 275 7.70 24.31 -6.14
CA SER A 275 6.82 24.17 -7.31
C SER A 275 5.47 24.81 -7.04
N SER A 276 4.82 25.26 -8.12
CA SER A 276 3.43 25.76 -8.11
C SER A 276 2.45 24.70 -8.62
N GLU A 277 2.87 23.44 -8.68
CA GLU A 277 2.14 22.36 -9.34
C GLU A 277 1.29 21.58 -8.34
N LEU A 278 0.00 21.46 -8.66
CA LEU A 278 -0.91 20.49 -8.09
C LEU A 278 -1.06 19.34 -9.09
N ARG A 279 -0.81 18.12 -8.65
CA ARG A 279 -0.98 16.91 -9.46
C ARG A 279 -2.28 16.23 -9.08
N LEU A 280 -3.17 16.10 -10.07
CA LEU A 280 -4.42 15.36 -9.97
C LEU A 280 -4.23 14.01 -10.66
N THR A 281 -4.28 12.93 -9.88
CA THR A 281 -4.29 11.56 -10.37
C THR A 281 -5.69 10.99 -10.20
N MET A 282 -6.29 10.50 -11.27
CA MET A 282 -7.64 9.95 -11.24
C MET A 282 -7.65 8.53 -11.81
N SER A 283 -8.18 7.59 -11.05
CA SER A 283 -8.45 6.20 -11.47
C SER A 283 -9.94 6.03 -11.71
N TYR A 284 -10.31 5.25 -12.73
CA TYR A 284 -11.70 4.91 -13.01
C TYR A 284 -11.81 3.61 -13.81
N GLU A 285 -12.98 3.00 -13.74
CA GLU A 285 -13.36 1.84 -14.54
C GLU A 285 -14.27 2.28 -15.70
N THR A 286 -13.99 1.76 -16.90
CA THR A 286 -14.81 2.02 -18.09
C THR A 286 -15.98 1.05 -18.21
N GLU A 287 -16.97 1.34 -19.07
CA GLU A 287 -18.09 0.41 -19.36
C GLU A 287 -17.65 -1.01 -19.78
N LYS A 288 -16.40 -1.16 -20.23
CA LYS A 288 -15.82 -2.45 -20.65
C LYS A 288 -15.14 -3.21 -19.50
N GLY A 289 -15.09 -2.65 -18.29
CA GLY A 289 -14.37 -3.18 -17.14
C GLY A 289 -12.87 -2.88 -17.13
N ASP A 290 -12.37 -2.06 -18.06
CA ASP A 290 -10.96 -1.68 -18.08
C ASP A 290 -10.69 -0.55 -17.06
N LEU A 291 -9.69 -0.75 -16.20
CA LEU A 291 -9.18 0.27 -15.28
C LEU A 291 -8.22 1.22 -16.00
N LYS A 292 -8.49 2.52 -15.91
CA LYS A 292 -7.68 3.58 -16.52
C LYS A 292 -7.24 4.58 -15.46
N VAL A 293 -6.06 5.19 -15.69
CA VAL A 293 -5.50 6.22 -14.83
C VAL A 293 -5.15 7.45 -15.67
N VAL A 294 -5.59 8.63 -15.24
CA VAL A 294 -5.29 9.93 -15.84
C VAL A 294 -4.51 10.77 -14.83
N ASP A 295 -3.34 11.26 -15.24
CA ASP A 295 -2.51 12.17 -14.44
C ASP A 295 -2.49 13.55 -15.11
N LYS A 296 -2.93 14.59 -14.37
CA LYS A 296 -3.02 15.97 -14.83
C LYS A 296 -2.35 16.92 -13.86
N ILE A 297 -1.48 17.79 -14.40
CA ILE A 297 -0.81 18.84 -13.63
C ILE A 297 -1.56 20.16 -13.80
N ILE A 298 -1.88 20.79 -12.68
CA ILE A 298 -2.58 22.08 -12.58
C ILE A 298 -1.61 23.09 -11.97
N GLN A 299 -1.43 24.25 -12.61
CA GLN A 299 -0.56 25.31 -12.11
C GLN A 299 -1.36 26.24 -11.19
N LEU A 300 -0.94 26.32 -9.92
CA LEU A 300 -1.50 27.24 -8.94
C LEU A 300 -1.15 28.70 -9.30
N PRO A 301 -2.01 29.68 -8.99
CA PRO A 301 -1.69 31.07 -9.24
C PRO A 301 -0.53 31.54 -8.35
N LEU A 302 0.53 32.08 -8.97
CA LEU A 302 1.73 32.54 -8.24
C LEU A 302 1.46 33.60 -7.17
N ARG A 303 0.32 34.31 -7.23
CA ARG A 303 -0.05 35.34 -6.25
C ARG A 303 -0.25 34.78 -4.83
N ILE A 304 -0.52 33.48 -4.71
CA ILE A 304 -0.62 32.79 -3.41
C ILE A 304 0.76 32.45 -2.84
N LEU A 305 1.80 32.44 -3.68
CA LEU A 305 3.15 32.00 -3.32
C LEU A 305 4.13 33.19 -3.21
N LEU A 306 3.95 34.22 -4.05
CA LEU A 306 4.89 35.32 -4.24
C LEU A 306 4.20 36.68 -4.13
N ARG A 307 4.85 37.63 -3.46
CA ARG A 307 4.51 39.06 -3.44
C ARG A 307 5.56 39.88 -4.19
N VAL A 308 5.12 40.88 -4.94
CA VAL A 308 6.03 41.79 -5.65
C VAL A 308 6.70 42.73 -4.64
N CYS A 309 8.00 42.93 -4.76
CA CYS A 309 8.85 43.69 -3.83
C CYS A 309 9.91 44.48 -4.64
N PRO A 310 10.48 45.58 -4.10
CA PRO A 310 11.66 46.20 -4.71
C PRO A 310 12.79 45.17 -4.94
N PRO A 311 13.51 45.27 -6.08
CA PRO A 311 14.60 44.34 -6.41
C PRO A 311 15.83 44.57 -5.52
N GLU A 312 16.45 43.47 -5.07
CA GLU A 312 17.72 43.48 -4.35
C GLU A 312 18.92 43.41 -5.33
N SER A 313 19.92 44.29 -5.13
CA SER A 313 21.08 44.41 -6.01
C SER A 313 22.23 43.45 -5.67
N THR A 314 22.28 42.91 -4.44
CA THR A 314 23.35 42.04 -3.96
C THR A 314 22.78 40.65 -3.66
N ALA A 315 23.37 39.61 -4.23
CA ALA A 315 22.89 38.24 -4.06
C ALA A 315 24.05 37.23 -4.12
N ALA A 316 24.02 36.22 -3.25
CA ALA A 316 25.02 35.15 -3.18
C ALA A 316 24.93 34.16 -4.35
N PHE A 317 23.72 33.89 -4.86
CA PHE A 317 23.48 32.95 -5.94
C PHE A 317 22.90 33.65 -7.15
N THR A 318 23.44 33.33 -8.34
CA THR A 318 23.02 33.95 -9.60
C THR A 318 22.99 32.93 -10.72
N THR A 319 21.88 32.88 -11.44
CA THR A 319 21.70 32.03 -12.62
C THR A 319 21.36 32.91 -13.81
N THR A 320 22.02 32.69 -14.94
CA THR A 320 21.76 33.45 -16.17
C THR A 320 21.16 32.53 -17.22
N VAL A 321 20.00 32.92 -17.74
CA VAL A 321 19.27 32.25 -18.82
C VAL A 321 19.34 33.14 -20.05
N LYS A 322 19.99 32.66 -21.11
CA LYS A 322 20.07 33.33 -22.41
C LYS A 322 18.92 32.85 -23.28
N THR A 323 18.32 33.77 -24.03
CA THR A 323 17.20 33.46 -24.95
C THR A 323 17.49 34.03 -26.32
N SER A 324 17.09 33.30 -27.37
CA SER A 324 17.22 33.73 -28.77
C SER A 324 16.48 35.03 -29.10
N LYS A 325 15.31 35.27 -28.47
CA LYS A 325 14.52 36.50 -28.58
C LYS A 325 14.00 36.97 -27.21
N LEU A 326 14.05 38.28 -26.95
CA LEU A 326 13.42 38.89 -25.79
C LEU A 326 11.90 38.93 -26.00
N LEU A 327 11.15 38.40 -25.03
CA LEU A 327 9.68 38.24 -25.14
C LEU A 327 8.92 38.96 -24.02
N ILE A 328 9.61 39.56 -23.06
CA ILE A 328 8.98 40.14 -21.86
C ILE A 328 9.48 41.58 -21.70
N ASP A 329 8.55 42.53 -21.85
CA ASP A 329 8.71 43.89 -21.35
C ASP A 329 8.01 43.97 -19.98
N TYR A 330 8.78 44.29 -18.93
CA TYR A 330 8.27 44.40 -17.55
C TYR A 330 7.50 45.72 -17.31
N SER A 331 7.45 46.61 -18.30
CA SER A 331 6.94 47.97 -18.23
C SER A 331 5.44 48.12 -17.92
N GLN A 332 4.63 47.07 -18.03
CA GLN A 332 3.17 47.23 -17.98
C GLN A 332 2.57 47.46 -16.58
N LYS A 333 3.32 47.37 -15.47
CA LYS A 333 2.73 47.49 -14.10
C LYS A 333 3.54 48.18 -13.00
N GLN A 334 4.70 48.78 -13.29
CA GLN A 334 5.38 49.65 -12.31
C GLN A 334 5.74 51.00 -12.92
N SER A 335 5.47 52.06 -12.17
CA SER A 335 5.80 53.46 -12.47
C SER A 335 7.30 53.77 -12.34
N SER A 336 8.16 52.77 -12.55
CA SER A 336 9.61 52.92 -12.55
C SER A 336 10.17 52.16 -13.75
N SER A 337 11.01 52.84 -14.52
CA SER A 337 11.72 52.35 -15.70
C SER A 337 12.83 51.34 -15.35
N SER A 338 12.55 50.42 -14.41
CA SER A 338 13.54 49.47 -13.91
C SER A 338 13.36 48.13 -14.63
N ASN A 339 14.41 47.71 -15.34
CA ASN A 339 14.52 46.40 -15.99
C ASN A 339 14.68 45.24 -14.97
N ALA A 340 14.24 45.41 -13.73
CA ALA A 340 14.42 44.46 -12.64
C ALA A 340 13.11 44.24 -11.88
N LEU A 341 12.78 42.96 -11.64
CA LEU A 341 11.59 42.53 -10.90
C LEU A 341 12.02 41.81 -9.61
N GLY A 342 11.61 42.34 -8.46
CA GLY A 342 11.77 41.66 -7.16
C GLY A 342 10.51 40.86 -6.79
N LEU A 343 10.71 39.60 -6.40
CA LEU A 343 9.65 38.68 -5.96
C LEU A 343 10.03 38.11 -4.59
N ARG A 344 9.17 38.32 -3.59
CA ARG A 344 9.33 37.80 -2.23
C ARG A 344 8.43 36.59 -2.01
N HIS A 345 9.01 35.48 -1.53
CA HIS A 345 8.24 34.31 -1.07
C HIS A 345 7.43 34.67 0.18
N ILE A 346 6.13 34.36 0.19
CA ILE A 346 5.25 34.75 1.30
C ILE A 346 5.59 34.01 2.60
N ASN A 347 6.10 32.78 2.51
CA ASN A 347 6.35 31.93 3.67
C ASN A 347 7.77 32.07 4.26
N SER A 348 8.81 32.07 3.43
CA SER A 348 10.20 32.17 3.86
C SER A 348 10.72 33.62 3.91
N GLY A 349 10.00 34.56 3.27
CA GLY A 349 10.42 35.96 3.17
C GLY A 349 11.63 36.18 2.24
N HIS A 350 12.19 35.14 1.63
CA HIS A 350 13.33 35.25 0.72
C HIS A 350 12.93 36.02 -0.55
N VAL A 351 13.81 36.95 -0.95
CA VAL A 351 13.64 37.79 -2.12
C VAL A 351 14.47 37.24 -3.28
N VAL A 352 13.85 37.16 -4.44
CA VAL A 352 14.48 36.77 -5.70
C VAL A 352 14.29 37.90 -6.70
N THR A 353 15.41 38.37 -7.25
CA THR A 353 15.44 39.44 -8.24
C THR A 353 15.66 38.86 -9.63
N ILE A 354 14.83 39.25 -10.60
CA ILE A 354 15.02 38.96 -12.02
C ILE A 354 15.46 40.24 -12.71
N VAL A 355 16.69 40.27 -13.23
CA VAL A 355 17.23 41.41 -13.98
C VAL A 355 17.24 41.07 -15.46
N LEU A 356 16.66 41.96 -16.27
CA LEU A 356 16.63 41.88 -17.72
C LEU A 356 17.82 42.62 -18.32
N GLY A 357 18.71 41.88 -19.00
CA GLY A 357 19.77 42.47 -19.81
C GLY A 357 19.27 42.78 -21.21
N THR A 358 18.69 43.97 -21.42
CA THR A 358 18.11 44.41 -22.69
C THR A 358 19.11 44.39 -23.86
N SER A 359 20.41 44.59 -23.59
CA SER A 359 21.47 44.53 -24.61
C SER A 359 22.00 43.13 -24.92
N THR A 360 21.72 42.13 -24.06
CA THR A 360 22.35 40.80 -24.15
C THR A 360 21.36 39.65 -24.32
N ASN A 361 20.05 39.94 -24.33
CA ASN A 361 18.96 38.95 -24.33
C ASN A 361 19.12 37.89 -23.22
N ARG A 362 19.54 38.33 -22.02
CA ARG A 362 19.77 37.46 -20.85
C ARG A 362 18.86 37.85 -19.70
N TYR A 363 18.23 36.86 -19.09
CA TYR A 363 17.57 36.98 -17.80
C TYR A 363 18.54 36.52 -16.72
N ARG A 364 18.88 37.40 -15.79
CA ARG A 364 19.70 37.06 -14.61
C ARG A 364 18.77 36.93 -13.41
N VAL A 365 18.63 35.72 -12.88
CA VAL A 365 17.88 35.45 -11.65
C VAL A 365 18.87 35.41 -10.49
N GLN A 366 18.60 36.14 -9.42
CA GLN A 366 19.50 36.33 -8.29
C GLN A 366 18.75 36.20 -6.97
N SER A 367 19.37 35.56 -5.97
CA SER A 367 18.81 35.42 -4.62
C SER A 367 19.92 35.15 -3.60
N ASN A 368 19.64 35.47 -2.33
CA ASN A 368 20.49 35.06 -1.20
C ASN A 368 20.30 33.59 -0.84
N ASP A 369 19.10 33.03 -1.06
CA ASP A 369 18.82 31.60 -0.95
C ASP A 369 18.66 30.98 -2.35
N ALA A 370 19.42 29.93 -2.64
CA ALA A 370 19.35 29.29 -3.95
C ALA A 370 18.07 28.47 -4.16
N LEU A 371 17.48 27.93 -3.09
CA LEU A 371 16.26 27.13 -3.21
C LEU A 371 15.06 28.00 -3.58
N ALA A 372 15.03 29.25 -3.11
CA ALA A 372 14.03 30.24 -3.49
C ALA A 372 14.03 30.56 -5.00
N MET A 373 15.16 30.37 -5.68
CA MET A 373 15.25 30.56 -7.13
C MET A 373 14.54 29.46 -7.92
N THR A 374 14.41 28.24 -7.37
CA THR A 374 13.88 27.07 -8.10
C THR A 374 12.49 27.32 -8.68
N LEU A 375 11.55 27.83 -7.87
CA LEU A 375 10.19 28.13 -8.31
C LEU A 375 10.15 29.17 -9.44
N ILE A 376 10.96 30.23 -9.30
CA ILE A 376 10.96 31.36 -10.23
C ILE A 376 11.64 30.98 -11.54
N VAL A 377 12.75 30.24 -11.48
CA VAL A 377 13.42 29.69 -12.66
C VAL A 377 12.51 28.71 -13.40
N GLN A 378 11.83 27.80 -12.68
CA GLN A 378 10.84 26.90 -13.28
C GLN A 378 9.80 27.68 -14.06
N GLN A 379 9.20 28.69 -13.43
CA GLN A 379 8.09 29.41 -14.03
C GLN A 379 8.54 30.37 -15.13
N LEU A 380 9.76 30.90 -15.05
CA LEU A 380 10.40 31.65 -16.13
C LEU A 380 10.62 30.74 -17.35
N LEU A 381 11.19 29.55 -17.16
CA LEU A 381 11.43 28.58 -18.24
C LEU A 381 10.12 28.11 -18.86
N THR A 382 9.12 27.70 -18.08
CA THR A 382 7.81 27.28 -18.58
C THR A 382 7.14 28.37 -19.42
N ARG A 383 7.17 29.63 -18.94
CA ARG A 383 6.60 30.76 -19.69
C ARG A 383 7.37 31.06 -20.98
N LEU A 384 8.71 31.04 -20.93
CA LEU A 384 9.53 31.24 -22.13
C LEU A 384 9.27 30.14 -23.17
N CYS A 385 9.28 28.87 -22.77
CA CYS A 385 8.97 27.74 -23.65
C CYS A 385 7.57 27.87 -24.27
N SER A 386 6.56 28.22 -23.47
CA SER A 386 5.18 28.40 -23.97
C SER A 386 5.03 29.54 -24.98
N ARG A 387 5.91 30.55 -24.93
CA ARG A 387 5.84 31.73 -25.81
C ARG A 387 6.68 31.58 -27.07
N LEU A 388 7.72 30.74 -27.02
CA LEU A 388 8.62 30.49 -28.15
C LEU A 388 8.05 29.49 -29.17
N ASN A 389 6.96 28.78 -28.85
CA ASN A 389 6.12 27.99 -29.77
C ASN A 389 6.86 27.04 -30.75
N THR A 390 8.06 26.55 -30.41
CA THR A 390 8.77 25.57 -31.25
C THR A 390 9.55 24.56 -30.40
N ASN A 391 9.39 23.28 -30.73
CA ASN A 391 10.27 22.16 -30.34
C ASN A 391 11.68 22.28 -30.97
N SER A 392 12.14 23.49 -31.30
CA SER A 392 13.48 23.70 -31.85
C SER A 392 14.47 23.73 -30.69
N ALA A 393 15.24 22.65 -30.59
CA ALA A 393 16.47 22.57 -29.83
C ALA A 393 17.31 23.86 -30.03
N GLY A 394 17.74 24.50 -28.94
CA GLY A 394 18.79 25.53 -28.95
C GLY A 394 18.36 26.97 -28.65
N SER A 395 17.08 27.21 -28.38
CA SER A 395 16.55 28.58 -28.20
C SER A 395 16.85 29.21 -26.83
N ILE A 396 17.04 28.37 -25.81
CA ILE A 396 17.26 28.79 -24.42
C ILE A 396 18.54 28.12 -23.94
N VAL A 397 19.48 28.87 -23.37
CA VAL A 397 20.72 28.31 -22.81
C VAL A 397 20.89 28.86 -21.40
N ALA A 398 20.98 27.97 -20.41
CA ALA A 398 21.20 28.35 -19.02
C ALA A 398 22.60 27.95 -18.56
N ASN A 399 23.30 28.88 -17.89
CA ASN A 399 24.63 28.61 -17.36
C ASN A 399 24.53 27.88 -16.00
N ILE A 400 25.32 26.82 -15.85
CA ILE A 400 25.49 26.10 -14.58
C ILE A 400 26.82 26.54 -13.95
N THR A 401 26.74 27.32 -12.87
CA THR A 401 27.90 27.78 -12.09
C THR A 401 28.36 26.75 -11.05
N GLN A 402 29.63 26.86 -10.63
CA GLN A 402 30.21 26.03 -9.56
C GLN A 402 29.43 26.12 -8.24
N ASN A 403 28.80 27.27 -7.96
CA ASN A 403 27.99 27.48 -6.76
C ASN A 403 26.75 26.56 -6.73
N HIS A 404 26.16 26.24 -7.88
CA HIS A 404 25.04 25.28 -7.95
C HIS A 404 25.49 23.86 -7.62
N LEU A 405 26.68 23.48 -8.09
CA LEU A 405 27.25 22.17 -7.84
C LEU A 405 27.66 21.99 -6.38
N GLN A 406 28.30 23.00 -5.78
CA GLN A 406 28.62 23.01 -4.34
C GLN A 406 27.36 22.93 -3.48
N LEU A 407 26.28 23.60 -3.88
CA LEU A 407 25.01 23.55 -3.16
C LEU A 407 24.38 22.15 -3.18
N VAL A 408 24.36 21.49 -4.35
CA VAL A 408 23.90 20.10 -4.45
C VAL A 408 24.76 19.18 -3.59
N GLN A 409 26.08 19.34 -3.62
CA GLN A 409 26.99 18.54 -2.79
C GLN A 409 26.76 18.74 -1.30
N GLY A 410 26.58 19.99 -0.85
CA GLY A 410 26.28 20.32 0.54
C GLY A 410 24.96 19.72 1.00
N ASN A 411 23.91 19.80 0.18
CA ASN A 411 22.60 19.20 0.49
C ASN A 411 22.66 17.66 0.48
N ILE A 412 23.44 17.05 -0.42
CA ILE A 412 23.70 15.61 -0.43
C ILE A 412 24.39 15.16 0.87
N GLU A 413 25.37 15.92 1.37
CA GLU A 413 26.03 15.64 2.65
C GLU A 413 25.09 15.77 3.83
N ALA A 414 24.32 16.86 3.89
CA ALA A 414 23.36 17.11 4.95
C ALA A 414 22.32 15.98 5.03
N HIS A 415 21.72 15.62 3.89
CA HIS A 415 20.76 14.50 3.81
C HIS A 415 21.39 13.15 4.17
N PHE A 416 22.65 12.91 3.78
CA PHE A 416 23.35 11.68 4.18
C PHE A 416 23.58 11.60 5.69
N LYS A 417 23.99 12.71 6.32
CA LYS A 417 24.20 12.78 7.78
C LYS A 417 22.91 12.55 8.55
N THR A 418 21.82 13.22 8.18
CA THR A 418 20.52 13.04 8.86
C THR A 418 19.96 11.63 8.67
N ARG A 419 20.14 11.03 7.47
CA ARG A 419 19.77 9.63 7.24
C ARG A 419 20.56 8.68 8.14
N GLN A 420 21.86 8.93 8.33
CA GLN A 420 22.69 8.12 9.22
C GLN A 420 22.23 8.25 10.68
N GLN A 421 21.88 9.45 11.14
CA GLN A 421 21.35 9.67 12.48
C GLN A 421 20.04 8.90 12.72
N VAL A 422 19.08 8.96 11.79
CA VAL A 422 17.84 8.18 11.88
C VAL A 422 18.14 6.68 11.96
N GLN A 423 19.09 6.18 11.16
CA GLN A 423 19.47 4.77 11.20
C GLN A 423 20.10 4.35 12.54
N LEU A 424 20.92 5.22 13.15
CA LEU A 424 21.49 4.97 14.48
C LEU A 424 20.40 4.89 15.55
N ILE A 425 19.47 5.85 15.57
CA ILE A 425 18.34 5.87 16.52
C ILE A 425 17.47 4.62 16.34
N LEU A 426 17.15 4.23 15.09
CA LEU A 426 16.39 3.00 14.83
C LEU A 426 17.10 1.74 15.33
N SER A 427 18.43 1.68 15.22
CA SER A 427 19.21 0.55 15.73
C SER A 427 19.21 0.48 17.26
N GLU A 428 19.23 1.64 17.93
CA GLU A 428 19.12 1.73 19.39
C GLU A 428 17.71 1.35 19.86
N LEU A 429 16.67 1.84 19.18
CA LEU A 429 15.27 1.44 19.43
C LEU A 429 15.06 -0.07 19.24
N ALA A 430 15.70 -0.69 18.25
CA ALA A 430 15.64 -2.14 18.06
C ALA A 430 16.25 -2.90 19.26
N LEU A 431 17.33 -2.38 19.85
CA LEU A 431 17.93 -2.94 21.06
C LEU A 431 17.01 -2.74 22.28
N LEU A 432 16.50 -1.53 22.48
CA LEU A 432 15.61 -1.19 23.60
C LEU A 432 14.30 -1.99 23.56
N THR A 433 13.68 -2.14 22.39
CA THR A 433 12.46 -2.96 22.24
C THR A 433 12.71 -4.44 22.52
N SER A 434 13.88 -4.97 22.12
CA SER A 434 14.29 -6.33 22.47
C SER A 434 14.49 -6.49 23.98
N GLN A 435 15.14 -5.51 24.63
CA GLN A 435 15.32 -5.50 26.09
C GLN A 435 13.97 -5.45 26.81
N LEU A 436 13.08 -4.54 26.41
CA LEU A 436 11.74 -4.41 26.96
C LEU A 436 10.96 -5.73 26.86
N ARG A 437 10.94 -6.34 25.67
CA ARG A 437 10.28 -7.64 25.46
C ARG A 437 10.83 -8.74 26.37
N ASN A 438 12.14 -8.75 26.62
CA ASN A 438 12.75 -9.72 27.53
C ASN A 438 12.41 -9.44 29.00
N ILE A 439 12.31 -8.18 29.40
CA ILE A 439 11.88 -7.77 30.73
C ILE A 439 10.41 -8.15 30.94
N GLU A 440 9.53 -7.82 30.00
CA GLU A 440 8.10 -8.20 30.02
C GLU A 440 7.91 -9.71 30.13
N LYS A 441 8.66 -10.51 29.35
CA LYS A 441 8.65 -11.97 29.46
C LYS A 441 9.04 -12.46 30.85
N ARG A 442 10.09 -11.88 31.45
CA ARG A 442 10.53 -12.22 32.81
C ARG A 442 9.50 -11.83 33.87
N VAL A 443 8.86 -10.67 33.71
CA VAL A 443 7.75 -10.21 34.56
C VAL A 443 6.58 -11.20 34.47
N LEU A 444 6.15 -11.59 33.26
CA LEU A 444 5.06 -12.55 33.06
C LEU A 444 5.38 -13.93 33.65
N GLN A 445 6.61 -14.42 33.47
CA GLN A 445 7.04 -15.67 34.06
C GLN A 445 7.01 -15.61 35.60
N SER A 446 7.50 -14.51 36.19
CA SER A 446 7.46 -14.27 37.63
C SER A 446 6.04 -14.11 38.18
N MET A 447 5.06 -13.67 37.37
CA MET A 447 3.65 -13.58 37.76
C MET A 447 2.94 -14.94 37.67
N ARG A 448 3.35 -15.80 36.73
CA ARG A 448 2.79 -17.14 36.53
C ARG A 448 3.31 -18.12 37.59
N GLU A 449 4.60 -18.04 37.90
CA GLU A 449 5.19 -18.78 39.01
C GLU A 449 4.69 -18.13 40.29
N LYS A 450 3.91 -18.84 41.12
CA LYS A 450 3.42 -18.38 42.44
C LYS A 450 4.58 -18.24 43.45
N ASN A 451 5.71 -17.69 43.04
CA ASN A 451 6.88 -17.47 43.88
C ASN A 451 6.60 -16.32 44.83
N SER A 452 6.86 -16.54 46.11
CA SER A 452 6.58 -15.65 47.25
C SER A 452 7.39 -14.35 47.29
N ARG A 453 8.23 -14.06 46.28
CA ARG A 453 8.98 -12.80 46.19
C ARG A 453 8.18 -11.79 45.39
N SER A 454 7.80 -10.68 46.03
CA SER A 454 7.06 -9.60 45.38
C SER A 454 7.87 -9.01 44.22
N LEU A 455 7.22 -8.67 43.10
CA LEU A 455 7.90 -8.09 41.92
C LEU A 455 8.73 -6.84 42.26
N ALA A 456 8.30 -6.09 43.28
CA ALA A 456 9.01 -4.92 43.80
C ALA A 456 10.39 -5.28 44.38
N SER A 457 10.51 -6.43 45.06
CA SER A 457 11.79 -6.88 45.63
C SER A 457 12.82 -7.31 44.59
N SER A 458 12.38 -7.64 43.36
CA SER A 458 13.26 -8.06 42.26
C SER A 458 13.83 -6.88 41.45
N GLY A 459 13.39 -5.64 41.70
CA GLY A 459 13.79 -4.46 40.90
C GLY A 459 13.29 -4.44 39.46
N LEU A 460 12.53 -5.46 39.03
CA LEU A 460 12.02 -5.60 37.66
C LEU A 460 11.00 -4.53 37.28
N SER A 461 10.19 -4.06 38.24
CA SER A 461 9.24 -2.97 38.02
C SER A 461 9.95 -1.65 37.70
N ILE A 462 11.03 -1.34 38.43
CA ILE A 462 11.84 -0.15 38.21
C ILE A 462 12.56 -0.23 36.85
N LEU A 463 13.10 -1.41 36.52
CA LEU A 463 13.74 -1.63 35.22
C LEU A 463 12.72 -1.47 34.07
N LEU A 464 11.52 -2.01 34.22
CA LEU A 464 10.44 -1.88 33.24
C LEU A 464 10.08 -0.40 33.02
N GLU A 465 9.82 0.35 34.09
CA GLU A 465 9.48 1.78 34.00
C GLU A 465 10.61 2.61 33.37
N SER A 466 11.87 2.39 33.80
CA SER A 466 13.02 3.09 33.22
C SER A 466 13.21 2.80 31.73
N THR A 467 13.01 1.55 31.29
CA THR A 467 13.14 1.17 29.88
C THR A 467 11.99 1.72 29.03
N TYR A 468 10.77 1.84 29.58
CA TYR A 468 9.69 2.56 28.91
C TYR A 468 9.99 4.05 28.73
N GLN A 469 10.47 4.73 29.77
CA GLN A 469 10.83 6.15 29.68
C GLN A 469 11.95 6.40 28.65
N LEU A 470 12.99 5.55 28.65
CA LEU A 470 14.06 5.61 27.64
C LEU A 470 13.54 5.37 26.22
N LEU A 471 12.58 4.46 26.05
CA LEU A 471 11.97 4.20 24.75
C LEU A 471 11.17 5.40 24.25
N LEU A 472 10.39 6.04 25.12
CA LEU A 472 9.62 7.24 24.78
C LEU A 472 10.55 8.40 24.37
N ASP A 473 11.60 8.68 25.15
CA ASP A 473 12.59 9.72 24.80
C ASP A 473 13.29 9.42 23.46
N GLN A 474 13.58 8.15 23.17
CA GLN A 474 14.15 7.76 21.87
C GLN A 474 13.15 7.87 20.71
N LEU A 475 11.84 7.70 20.95
CA LEU A 475 10.82 7.95 19.95
C LEU A 475 10.67 9.45 19.64
N ASP A 476 10.74 10.32 20.65
CA ASP A 476 10.71 11.78 20.45
C ASP A 476 11.95 12.25 19.67
N LYS A 477 13.12 11.69 19.97
CA LYS A 477 14.35 11.90 19.17
C LYS A 477 14.21 11.37 17.75
N LEU A 478 13.54 10.24 17.56
CA LEU A 478 13.28 9.70 16.22
C LEU A 478 12.37 10.64 15.42
N ASP A 479 11.30 11.17 16.01
CA ASP A 479 10.36 12.07 15.34
C ASP A 479 11.08 13.36 14.90
N SER A 480 11.82 14.00 15.81
CA SER A 480 12.63 15.17 15.47
C SER A 480 13.69 14.89 14.39
N ALA A 481 14.40 13.76 14.46
CA ALA A 481 15.36 13.36 13.43
C ALA A 481 14.69 13.04 12.07
N GLN A 482 13.47 12.48 12.08
CA GLN A 482 12.69 12.26 10.86
C GLN A 482 12.24 13.58 10.22
N MET A 483 11.84 14.55 11.03
CA MET A 483 11.49 15.88 10.55
C MET A 483 12.72 16.58 9.93
N GLU A 484 13.89 16.49 10.57
CA GLU A 484 15.14 17.01 9.99
C GLU A 484 15.53 16.30 8.69
N LEU A 485 15.31 14.98 8.60
CA LEU A 485 15.54 14.21 7.37
C LEU A 485 14.62 14.68 6.23
N GLN A 486 13.33 14.89 6.52
CA GLN A 486 12.37 15.41 5.53
C GLN A 486 12.78 16.80 5.04
N HIS A 487 13.18 17.70 5.95
CA HIS A 487 13.65 19.03 5.59
C HIS A 487 14.94 18.99 4.76
N ALA A 488 15.91 18.13 5.12
CA ALA A 488 17.13 17.92 4.32
C ALA A 488 16.81 17.33 2.93
N ALA A 489 15.84 16.42 2.84
CA ALA A 489 15.37 15.83 1.58
C ALA A 489 14.68 16.88 0.69
N HIS A 490 13.88 17.77 1.29
CA HIS A 490 13.24 18.89 0.59
C HIS A 490 14.27 19.84 -0.03
N LYS A 491 15.29 20.23 0.75
CA LYS A 491 16.42 21.04 0.25
C LYS A 491 17.18 20.36 -0.89
N LEU A 492 17.47 19.07 -0.73
CA LEU A 492 18.13 18.28 -1.77
C LEU A 492 17.28 18.21 -3.04
N HIS A 493 15.98 17.92 -2.91
CA HIS A 493 15.03 17.89 -4.02
C HIS A 493 15.01 19.23 -4.76
N GLY A 494 14.90 20.35 -4.04
CA GLY A 494 14.91 21.69 -4.61
C GLY A 494 16.19 22.01 -5.38
N SER A 495 17.35 21.64 -4.84
CA SER A 495 18.63 21.85 -5.50
C SER A 495 18.82 20.99 -6.75
N LEU A 496 18.44 19.71 -6.69
CA LEU A 496 18.51 18.80 -7.84
C LEU A 496 17.51 19.22 -8.92
N LYS A 497 16.31 19.64 -8.52
CA LYS A 497 15.31 20.15 -9.46
C LYS A 497 15.82 21.40 -10.18
N LEU A 498 16.44 22.34 -9.47
CA LEU A 498 17.07 23.52 -10.09
C LEU A 498 18.12 23.10 -11.11
N VAL A 499 19.08 22.27 -10.73
CA VAL A 499 20.14 21.82 -11.66
C VAL A 499 19.57 21.04 -12.85
N LEU A 500 18.60 20.16 -12.62
CA LEU A 500 17.95 19.40 -13.68
C LEU A 500 17.21 20.31 -14.68
N MET A 501 16.55 21.37 -14.20
CA MET A 501 15.90 22.35 -15.09
C MET A 501 16.93 23.12 -15.93
N LEU A 502 18.07 23.50 -15.34
CA LEU A 502 19.16 24.15 -16.07
C LEU A 502 19.82 23.22 -17.09
N ILE A 503 19.96 21.93 -16.77
CA ILE A 503 20.45 20.92 -17.71
C ILE A 503 19.44 20.73 -18.84
N LYS A 504 18.15 20.54 -18.53
CA LYS A 504 17.11 20.34 -19.55
C LYS A 504 16.96 21.50 -20.51
N SER A 505 17.25 22.73 -20.08
CA SER A 505 17.25 23.88 -20.98
C SER A 505 18.39 23.85 -21.98
N ASN A 506 19.50 23.15 -21.72
CA ASN A 506 20.60 22.99 -22.67
C ASN A 506 20.36 21.69 -23.44
N ASP A 507 20.09 21.74 -24.76
CA ASP A 507 19.70 20.60 -25.60
C ASP A 507 20.42 19.29 -25.21
N TRP A 508 19.67 18.40 -24.57
CA TRP A 508 20.22 17.32 -23.75
C TRP A 508 20.10 15.95 -24.42
N GLU A 509 19.36 15.81 -25.51
CA GLU A 509 19.00 14.50 -26.09
C GLU A 509 20.26 13.69 -26.47
N GLU A 510 21.25 14.31 -27.12
CA GLU A 510 22.51 13.62 -27.49
C GLU A 510 23.46 13.43 -26.28
N ILE A 511 23.47 14.36 -25.33
CA ILE A 511 24.43 14.35 -24.21
C ILE A 511 23.94 13.48 -23.06
N ALA A 512 22.64 13.35 -22.82
CA ALA A 512 22.10 12.49 -21.77
C ALA A 512 22.17 11.01 -22.13
N ASP A 513 21.97 10.62 -23.39
CA ASP A 513 22.20 9.24 -23.81
C ASP A 513 23.67 8.83 -23.60
N VAL A 514 24.60 9.77 -23.83
CA VAL A 514 26.03 9.56 -23.58
C VAL A 514 26.39 9.62 -22.09
N THR A 515 25.81 10.53 -21.30
CA THR A 515 26.15 10.73 -19.88
C THR A 515 25.39 9.82 -18.93
N LEU A 516 24.07 9.62 -19.07
CA LEU A 516 23.33 8.57 -18.36
C LEU A 516 23.79 7.20 -18.82
N GLY A 517 24.04 7.01 -20.12
CA GLY A 517 24.65 5.77 -20.62
C GLY A 517 26.04 5.52 -20.04
N ALA A 518 26.87 6.54 -19.83
CA ALA A 518 28.16 6.40 -19.15
C ALA A 518 28.02 6.21 -17.62
N LEU A 519 27.00 6.81 -17.00
CA LEU A 519 26.73 6.69 -15.56
C LEU A 519 26.16 5.30 -15.21
N LEU A 520 25.30 4.76 -16.08
CA LEU A 520 24.76 3.40 -16.04
C LEU A 520 25.82 2.34 -16.41
N ARG A 521 26.63 2.58 -17.44
CA ARG A 521 27.75 1.68 -17.79
C ARG A 521 28.86 1.70 -16.73
N GLY A 522 29.10 2.85 -16.08
CA GLY A 522 30.05 2.99 -14.97
C GLY A 522 29.59 2.35 -13.65
N THR A 523 28.31 1.99 -13.51
CA THR A 523 27.79 1.13 -12.44
C THR A 523 27.74 -0.36 -12.83
N SER A 524 27.93 -0.68 -14.12
CA SER A 524 27.72 -2.02 -14.70
C SER A 524 29.01 -2.74 -15.11
N LYS A 525 30.20 -2.28 -14.68
CA LYS A 525 31.44 -3.05 -14.94
C LYS A 525 31.77 -3.98 -13.77
N LYS A 526 31.15 -5.16 -13.78
CA LYS A 526 31.77 -6.40 -13.30
C LYS A 526 31.39 -7.57 -14.22
N SER A 527 32.42 -8.08 -14.90
CA SER A 527 32.57 -9.25 -15.80
C SER A 527 31.48 -9.56 -16.83
N GLU A 528 31.85 -9.41 -18.10
CA GLU A 528 31.24 -10.06 -19.27
C GLU A 528 31.45 -11.59 -19.20
N HIS A 529 30.64 -12.28 -18.39
CA HIS A 529 30.27 -13.68 -18.59
C HIS A 529 29.20 -14.03 -17.56
N GLU A 530 27.95 -13.75 -17.89
CA GLU A 530 26.75 -14.51 -17.50
C GLU A 530 25.51 -13.74 -17.93
N SER A 531 24.85 -14.25 -18.96
CA SER A 531 23.50 -13.86 -19.36
C SER A 531 22.50 -14.29 -18.28
N SER A 532 22.26 -13.42 -17.31
CA SER A 532 21.04 -13.46 -16.50
C SER A 532 20.59 -12.05 -16.18
N VAL A 533 19.31 -11.79 -16.45
CA VAL A 533 18.58 -10.56 -16.10
C VAL A 533 18.64 -10.39 -14.58
N LYS A 534 19.68 -9.72 -14.08
CA LYS A 534 19.74 -9.24 -12.69
C LYS A 534 19.24 -7.80 -12.69
N GLN A 535 18.12 -7.59 -12.00
CA GLN A 535 17.58 -6.28 -11.65
C GLN A 535 18.72 -5.32 -11.24
N LEU A 536 18.65 -4.08 -11.72
CA LEU A 536 19.50 -2.98 -11.25
C LEU A 536 19.35 -2.84 -9.72
N SER A 537 20.22 -3.49 -8.94
CA SER A 537 20.33 -3.17 -7.53
C SER A 537 21.08 -1.85 -7.45
N TRP A 538 20.34 -0.76 -7.23
CA TRP A 538 20.91 0.45 -6.66
C TRP A 538 21.63 0.03 -5.37
N ASN A 539 22.95 -0.11 -5.40
CA ASN A 539 23.71 -0.41 -4.19
C ASN A 539 23.31 0.63 -3.15
N GLU A 540 22.76 0.19 -2.03
CA GLU A 540 22.38 1.09 -0.95
C GLU A 540 23.59 1.95 -0.59
N PHE A 541 23.47 3.27 -0.77
CA PHE A 541 24.50 4.24 -0.41
C PHE A 541 24.63 4.27 1.12
N LYS A 542 25.36 3.30 1.67
CA LYS A 542 25.54 3.09 3.11
C LYS A 542 26.83 3.72 3.64
N THR A 543 27.81 4.00 2.78
CA THR A 543 29.14 4.45 3.24
C THR A 543 29.50 5.85 2.75
N THR A 544 30.31 6.54 3.55
CA THR A 544 30.93 7.84 3.20
C THR A 544 31.81 7.75 1.95
N ARG A 545 32.36 6.57 1.66
CA ARG A 545 33.13 6.31 0.43
C ARG A 545 32.23 6.36 -0.82
N ASP A 546 31.00 5.88 -0.73
CA ASP A 546 30.06 5.91 -1.86
C ASP A 546 29.51 7.32 -2.10
N LEU A 547 29.35 8.11 -1.03
CA LEU A 547 29.07 9.55 -1.12
C LEU A 547 30.17 10.31 -1.89
N LEU A 548 31.44 10.04 -1.60
CA LEU A 548 32.58 10.64 -2.30
C LEU A 548 32.61 10.24 -3.78
N LYS A 549 32.29 8.98 -4.11
CA LYS A 549 32.17 8.53 -5.50
C LYS A 549 31.05 9.25 -6.23
N LEU A 550 29.88 9.40 -5.60
CA LEU A 550 28.74 10.11 -6.18
C LEU A 550 29.09 11.57 -6.49
N LYS A 551 29.69 12.29 -5.54
CA LYS A 551 30.11 13.69 -5.77
C LYS A 551 31.08 13.82 -6.94
N LYS A 552 32.11 12.97 -7.00
CA LYS A 552 33.07 12.96 -8.12
C LYS A 552 32.37 12.73 -9.46
N ARG A 553 31.39 11.83 -9.51
CA ARG A 553 30.61 11.54 -10.72
C ARG A 553 29.74 12.73 -11.15
N ILE A 554 29.08 13.41 -10.22
CA ILE A 554 28.25 14.59 -10.52
C ILE A 554 29.14 15.72 -11.06
N VAL A 555 30.30 15.98 -10.43
CA VAL A 555 31.27 16.99 -10.91
C VAL A 555 31.72 16.65 -12.32
N HIS A 556 32.18 15.43 -12.55
CA HIS A 556 32.63 15.01 -13.87
C HIS A 556 31.53 15.09 -14.93
N ALA A 557 30.27 14.78 -14.58
CA ALA A 557 29.15 14.94 -15.49
C ALA A 557 28.97 16.42 -15.85
N VAL A 558 28.87 17.32 -14.87
CA VAL A 558 28.69 18.77 -15.09
C VAL A 558 29.87 19.41 -15.82
N ASP A 559 31.12 19.03 -15.52
CA ASP A 559 32.30 19.50 -16.23
C ASP A 559 32.29 19.06 -17.70
N ARG A 560 31.77 17.87 -18.00
CA ARG A 560 31.58 17.40 -19.37
C ARG A 560 30.46 18.15 -20.09
N PHE A 561 29.42 18.58 -19.36
CA PHE A 561 28.35 19.43 -19.89
C PHE A 561 28.82 20.87 -20.19
N ASN A 562 29.72 21.43 -19.39
CA ASN A 562 30.21 22.80 -19.56
C ASN A 562 31.33 22.93 -20.61
N LYS A 563 31.89 21.83 -21.11
CA LYS A 563 32.86 21.85 -22.22
C LYS A 563 32.12 21.99 -23.56
N PRO A 564 32.48 22.96 -24.41
CA PRO A 564 31.96 23.00 -25.77
C PRO A 564 32.34 21.69 -26.50
N SER A 565 31.40 21.13 -27.26
CA SER A 565 31.68 20.00 -28.14
C SER A 565 32.55 20.49 -29.30
N ASP A 566 33.86 20.23 -29.26
CA ASP A 566 34.80 20.48 -30.38
C ASP A 566 34.61 19.49 -31.56
N ASN A 567 33.46 18.81 -31.66
CA ASN A 567 33.18 17.83 -32.72
C ASN A 567 32.28 18.42 -33.81
N ALA A 568 32.63 19.59 -34.32
CA ALA A 568 32.09 20.12 -35.57
C ALA A 568 33.19 20.87 -36.35
N VAL A 569 34.33 20.20 -36.56
CA VAL A 569 35.19 20.50 -37.72
C VAL A 569 35.05 19.31 -38.65
N LEU A 570 34.01 19.33 -39.48
CA LEU A 570 34.08 18.61 -40.74
C LEU A 570 35.02 19.42 -41.62
N GLN A 571 36.11 18.75 -42.00
CA GLN A 571 37.09 19.19 -42.97
C GLN A 571 36.36 19.71 -44.22
N GLU A 572 36.47 21.01 -44.47
CA GLU A 572 36.74 21.46 -45.83
C GLU A 572 38.13 20.91 -46.18
N ASP A 573 38.20 20.02 -47.16
CA ASP A 573 39.22 20.03 -48.22
C ASP A 573 39.07 18.79 -49.14
N GLU A 574 39.01 19.10 -50.44
CA GLU A 574 39.00 18.31 -51.70
C GLU A 574 37.71 17.60 -52.18
#